data_AF-A0A969DYW8-F1
#
_entry.id   AF-A0A969DYW8-F1
#
_cell.length_a   1.000
_cell.length_b   1.000
_cell.length_c   1.000
_cell.angle_alpha   90.00
_cell.angle_beta   90.00
_cell.angle_gamma   90.00
#
_symmetry.space_group_name_H-M   'P 1'
#
loop_
_entity.id
_entity.type
_entity.pdbx_description
1 polymer ?
#
loop_
_entity_poly.entity_id
_entity_poly.type
_entity_poly.pdbx_seq_one_letter_code
_entity_poly.pdbx_strand_id
1 'polypeptide(L)'
;MTQRPIILGIVGDSAAGKTTLTRGIAKVLGEEDVTVICTDDYHRYDRQQRAEMGISALHPDCNYMDIIQQHLALLRTGQSILKPIYNHTSGQFDPPEYIQPKRFVVV
;
A
#
# COMPACT_ATOMS: atom_id res chain seq x y z
N MET A 1 -14.97 3.25 -23.09
CA MET A 1 -14.07 2.17 -22.62
C MET A 1 -13.44 2.64 -21.33
N THR A 2 -13.67 1.96 -20.20
CA THR A 2 -12.99 2.28 -18.95
C THR A 2 -11.50 2.02 -19.14
N GLN A 3 -10.69 3.07 -19.03
CA GLN A 3 -9.26 2.97 -19.26
C GLN A 3 -8.64 2.13 -18.14
N ARG A 4 -7.86 1.11 -18.51
CA ARG A 4 -7.19 0.24 -17.55
C ARG A 4 -6.23 1.06 -16.68
N PRO A 5 -6.31 1.00 -15.33
CA PRO A 5 -5.39 1.71 -14.46
C PRO A 5 -3.93 1.36 -14.72
N ILE A 6 -3.06 2.38 -14.64
CA ILE A 6 -1.61 2.22 -14.71
C ILE A 6 -1.08 2.06 -13.28
N ILE A 7 -0.32 0.99 -13.02
CA ILE A 7 0.30 0.76 -11.71
C ILE A 7 1.76 1.18 -11.76
N LEU A 8 2.17 2.04 -10.83
CA LEU A 8 3.55 2.47 -10.62
C LEU A 8 4.01 2.02 -9.23
N GLY A 9 5.03 1.15 -9.17
CA GLY A 9 5.65 0.76 -7.91
C GLY A 9 6.87 1.62 -7.57
N ILE A 10 6.94 2.11 -6.34
CA ILE A 10 8.05 2.90 -5.79
C ILE A 10 8.68 2.10 -4.64
N VAL A 11 9.84 1.50 -4.92
CA VAL A 11 10.54 0.61 -3.98
C VAL A 11 11.77 1.30 -3.40
N GLY A 12 12.03 1.08 -2.11
CA GLY A 12 13.20 1.61 -1.41
C GLY A 12 13.07 1.42 0.10
N ASP A 13 14.17 1.60 0.83
CA ASP A 13 14.18 1.44 2.29
C ASP A 13 13.37 2.55 3.00
N SER A 14 13.08 2.35 4.29
CA SER A 14 12.50 3.39 5.13
C SER A 14 13.35 4.66 5.09
N ALA A 15 12.70 5.82 5.18
CA ALA A 15 13.32 7.14 5.08
C ALA A 15 14.06 7.46 3.74
N ALA A 16 13.98 6.62 2.70
CA ALA A 16 14.57 6.89 1.39
C ALA A 16 13.85 7.97 0.55
N GLY A 17 12.86 8.69 1.13
CA GLY A 17 12.12 9.75 0.44
C GLY A 17 10.95 9.27 -0.42
N LYS A 18 10.54 8.00 -0.34
CA LYS A 18 9.42 7.44 -1.13
C LYS A 18 8.12 8.23 -1.00
N THR A 19 7.76 8.64 0.21
CA THR A 19 6.56 9.44 0.47
C THR A 19 6.64 10.81 -0.19
N THR A 20 7.81 11.44 -0.17
CA THR A 20 8.06 12.72 -0.86
C THR A 20 7.93 12.56 -2.37
N LEU A 21 8.53 11.51 -2.94
CA LEU A 21 8.43 11.20 -4.36
C LEU A 21 7.00 10.90 -4.78
N THR A 22 6.29 10.05 -4.03
CA THR A 22 4.88 9.69 -4.26
C THR A 22 3.99 10.92 -4.30
N ARG A 23 4.14 11.83 -3.32
CA ARG A 23 3.39 13.09 -3.29
C ARG A 23 3.72 14.00 -4.48
N GLY A 24 4.99 14.07 -4.87
CA GLY A 24 5.41 14.83 -6.05
C GLY A 24 4.78 14.28 -7.34
N ILE A 25 4.79 12.96 -7.52
CA ILE A 25 4.18 12.28 -8.67
C ILE A 25 2.67 12.50 -8.69
N ALA A 26 1.99 12.35 -7.55
CA ALA A 26 0.55 12.58 -7.45
C ALA A 26 0.16 14.00 -7.85
N LYS A 27 0.94 15.01 -7.43
CA LYS A 27 0.72 16.42 -7.84
C LYS A 27 0.87 16.64 -9.34
N VAL A 28 1.82 15.96 -9.99
CA VAL A 28 2.03 16.07 -11.44
C VAL A 28 0.92 15.35 -12.23
N LEU A 29 0.44 14.22 -11.71
CA LEU A 29 -0.59 13.41 -12.37
C LEU A 29 -2.03 13.86 -12.08
N GLY A 30 -2.24 14.73 -11.10
CA GLY A 30 -3.55 15.11 -10.56
C GLY A 30 -3.94 14.22 -9.38
N GLU A 31 -4.07 14.79 -8.18
CA GLU A 31 -4.34 14.02 -6.95
C GLU A 31 -5.70 13.30 -7.01
N GLU A 32 -6.65 13.86 -7.74
CA GLU A 32 -7.95 13.29 -8.06
C GLU A 32 -7.85 12.03 -8.94
N ASP A 33 -6.78 11.89 -9.73
CA ASP A 33 -6.55 10.79 -10.67
C ASP A 33 -5.61 9.70 -10.11
N VAL A 34 -5.05 9.92 -8.91
CA VAL A 34 -4.14 8.97 -8.23
C VAL A 34 -4.78 8.29 -7.03
N THR A 35 -4.69 6.97 -7.00
CA THR A 35 -4.89 6.12 -5.81
C THR A 35 -3.52 5.74 -5.26
N VAL A 36 -3.27 5.96 -3.97
CA VAL A 36 -2.02 5.56 -3.31
C VAL A 36 -2.27 4.35 -2.43
N ILE A 37 -1.43 3.33 -2.55
CA ILE A 37 -1.44 2.13 -1.73
C ILE A 37 -0.11 2.06 -0.97
N CYS A 38 -0.15 2.00 0.36
CA CYS A 38 1.05 1.73 1.15
C CYS A 38 1.17 0.22 1.36
N THR A 39 2.35 -0.36 1.11
CA THR A 39 2.57 -1.80 1.33
C THR A 39 2.71 -2.17 2.81
N ASP A 40 3.07 -1.20 3.67
CA ASP A 40 3.11 -1.40 5.13
C ASP A 40 1.72 -1.71 5.72
N ASP A 41 0.64 -1.32 5.04
CA ASP A 41 -0.73 -1.66 5.42
C ASP A 41 -0.98 -3.18 5.45
N TYR A 42 -0.16 -3.94 4.73
CA TYR A 42 -0.27 -5.39 4.58
C TYR A 42 0.67 -6.16 5.50
N HIS A 43 1.18 -5.51 6.55
CA HIS A 43 1.88 -6.22 7.61
C HIS A 43 0.99 -7.32 8.20
N ARG A 44 1.59 -8.49 8.39
CA ARG A 44 0.95 -9.67 8.98
C ARG A 44 0.81 -9.57 10.49
N TYR A 45 1.78 -8.92 11.10
CA TYR A 45 1.91 -8.79 12.54
C TYR A 45 2.02 -7.31 12.91
N ASP A 46 1.42 -6.93 14.02
CA ASP A 46 1.56 -5.60 14.59
C ASP A 46 2.99 -5.38 15.15
N ARG A 47 3.27 -4.16 15.64
CA ARG A 47 4.61 -3.83 16.14
C ARG A 47 5.02 -4.67 17.36
N GLN A 48 4.08 -5.00 18.24
CA GLN A 48 4.35 -5.75 19.46
C GLN A 48 4.66 -7.22 19.10
N GLN A 49 3.81 -7.84 18.29
CA GLN A 49 3.97 -9.21 17.82
C GLN A 49 5.33 -9.43 17.13
N ARG A 50 5.73 -8.50 16.26
CA ARG A 50 7.05 -8.58 15.60
C ARG A 50 8.21 -8.53 16.61
N ALA A 51 8.09 -7.71 17.65
CA ALA A 51 9.09 -7.61 18.70
C ALA A 51 9.18 -8.90 19.53
N GLU A 52 8.04 -9.50 19.88
CA GLU A 52 7.96 -10.78 20.60
C GLU A 52 8.57 -11.94 19.78
N MET A 53 8.41 -11.91 18.46
CA MET A 53 8.98 -12.89 17.53
C MET A 53 10.45 -12.62 17.18
N GLY A 54 11.00 -11.46 17.52
CA GLY A 54 12.37 -11.07 17.17
C GLY A 54 12.60 -10.85 15.67
N ILE A 55 11.56 -10.47 14.91
CA ILE A 55 11.62 -10.26 13.46
C ILE A 55 11.38 -8.79 13.09
N SER A 56 12.00 -8.32 12.02
CA SER A 56 11.76 -6.98 11.49
C SER A 56 10.56 -6.96 10.54
N ALA A 57 10.04 -5.77 10.25
CA ALA A 57 8.99 -5.58 9.24
C ALA A 57 9.42 -6.00 7.82
N LEU A 58 10.74 -6.08 7.58
CA LEU A 58 11.32 -6.50 6.29
C LEU A 58 11.41 -8.01 6.14
N HIS A 59 11.14 -8.79 7.20
CA HIS A 59 11.11 -10.24 7.11
C HIS A 59 10.04 -10.66 6.08
N PRO A 60 10.31 -11.57 5.14
CA PRO A 60 9.35 -11.97 4.12
C PRO A 60 8.00 -12.41 4.71
N ASP A 61 8.03 -13.17 5.80
CA ASP A 61 6.82 -13.67 6.48
C ASP A 61 6.04 -12.61 7.28
N CYS A 62 6.57 -11.40 7.42
CA CYS A 62 5.89 -10.28 8.09
C CYS A 62 4.88 -9.56 7.20
N ASN A 63 4.71 -9.97 5.94
CA ASN A 63 3.88 -9.26 4.97
C ASN A 63 2.96 -10.24 4.23
N TYR A 64 1.70 -9.87 4.08
CA TYR A 64 0.74 -10.63 3.27
C TYR A 64 0.94 -10.37 1.77
N MET A 65 2.03 -10.92 1.22
CA MET A 65 2.42 -10.74 -0.19
C MET A 65 1.37 -11.29 -1.17
N ASP A 66 0.67 -12.35 -0.80
CA ASP A 66 -0.46 -12.94 -1.52
C ASP A 66 -1.65 -11.97 -1.59
N ILE A 67 -1.99 -11.31 -0.49
CA ILE A 67 -3.07 -10.32 -0.44
C ILE A 67 -2.68 -9.06 -1.23
N ILE A 68 -1.42 -8.60 -1.12
CA ILE A 68 -0.91 -7.49 -1.96
C ILE A 68 -1.10 -7.84 -3.44
N GLN A 69 -0.63 -9.01 -3.86
CA GLN A 69 -0.75 -9.47 -5.25
C GLN A 69 -2.23 -9.49 -5.70
N GLN A 70 -3.12 -10.03 -4.89
CA GLN A 70 -4.56 -10.09 -5.18
C GLN A 70 -5.12 -8.67 -5.34
N HIS A 71 -4.87 -7.77 -4.39
CA HIS A 71 -5.39 -6.41 -4.43
C HIS A 71 -4.87 -5.62 -5.65
N LEU A 72 -3.59 -5.75 -5.98
CA LEU A 72 -3.03 -5.11 -7.18
C LEU A 72 -3.66 -5.68 -8.48
N ALA A 73 -3.95 -6.98 -8.53
CA ALA A 73 -4.65 -7.58 -9.67
C ALA A 73 -6.08 -7.05 -9.81
N LEU A 74 -6.81 -6.93 -8.69
CA LEU A 74 -8.17 -6.36 -8.66
C LEU A 74 -8.17 -4.91 -9.13
N LEU A 75 -7.31 -4.07 -8.56
CA LEU A 75 -7.17 -2.65 -8.94
C LEU A 75 -6.80 -2.50 -10.42
N ARG A 76 -5.91 -3.34 -10.95
CA ARG A 76 -5.53 -3.36 -12.38
C ARG A 76 -6.70 -3.67 -13.31
N THR A 77 -7.75 -4.32 -12.82
CA THR A 77 -8.97 -4.64 -13.57
C THR A 77 -10.12 -3.67 -13.30
N GLY A 78 -9.87 -2.60 -12.52
CA GLY A 78 -10.87 -1.60 -12.19
C GLY A 78 -11.79 -1.99 -11.02
N GLN A 79 -11.45 -3.06 -10.29
CA GLN A 79 -12.23 -3.53 -9.14
C GLN A 79 -11.75 -2.86 -7.85
N SER A 80 -12.70 -2.46 -7.01
CA SER A 80 -12.43 -1.90 -5.68
C SER A 80 -11.94 -2.97 -4.70
N ILE A 81 -11.28 -2.54 -3.63
CA ILE A 81 -10.78 -3.40 -2.56
C ILE A 81 -11.17 -2.85 -1.18
N LEU A 82 -11.16 -3.71 -0.17
CA LEU A 82 -11.06 -3.30 1.24
C LEU A 82 -9.60 -3.41 1.65
N LYS A 83 -8.88 -2.30 1.59
CA LYS A 83 -7.45 -2.23 1.91
C LYS A 83 -7.30 -2.24 3.44
N PRO A 84 -6.43 -3.09 4.02
CA PRO A 84 -6.09 -2.97 5.44
C PRO A 84 -5.44 -1.60 5.74
N ILE A 85 -5.35 -1.25 7.02
CA ILE A 85 -4.63 -0.05 7.46
C ILE A 85 -3.68 -0.45 8.57
N TYR A 86 -2.40 -0.12 8.41
CA TYR A 86 -1.42 -0.19 9.48
C TYR A 86 -1.14 1.21 10.01
N ASN A 87 -1.45 1.43 11.28
CA ASN A 87 -1.29 2.72 11.90
C ASN A 87 0.14 2.87 12.43
N HIS A 88 0.94 3.73 11.80
CA HIS A 88 2.33 3.96 12.22
C HIS A 88 2.47 4.63 13.59
N THR A 89 1.42 5.29 14.10
CA THR A 89 1.42 5.92 15.42
C THR A 89 1.24 4.87 16.52
N SER A 90 0.16 4.08 16.45
CA SER A 90 -0.12 3.03 17.45
C SER A 90 0.72 1.76 17.23
N GLY A 91 1.16 1.51 16.00
CA GLY A 91 1.79 0.26 15.59
C GLY A 91 0.79 -0.91 15.48
N GLN A 92 -0.50 -0.63 15.39
CA GLN A 92 -1.61 -1.59 15.34
C GLN A 92 -2.38 -1.48 14.01
N PHE A 93 -3.36 -2.37 13.84
CA PHE A 93 -4.24 -2.37 12.67
C PHE A 93 -5.54 -1.60 12.94
N ASP A 94 -5.88 -0.70 12.02
CA ASP A 94 -7.16 0.01 12.03
C ASP A 94 -8.17 -0.69 11.09
N PRO A 95 -9.47 -0.38 11.19
CA PRO A 95 -10.48 -0.90 10.26
C PRO A 95 -10.10 -0.64 8.79
N PRO A 96 -10.43 -1.56 7.86
CA PRO A 96 -10.04 -1.42 6.47
C PRO A 96 -10.74 -0.24 5.79
N GLU A 97 -10.06 0.31 4.79
CA GLU A 97 -10.54 1.40 3.95
C GLU A 97 -11.05 0.85 2.61
N TYR A 98 -12.22 1.32 2.17
CA TYR A 98 -12.71 1.02 0.84
C TYR A 98 -12.01 1.89 -0.21
N ILE A 99 -11.27 1.25 -1.11
CA ILE A 99 -10.46 1.93 -2.13
C ILE A 99 -10.98 1.58 -3.51
N GLN A 100 -11.20 2.61 -4.32
CA GLN A 100 -11.50 2.49 -5.75
C GLN A 100 -10.24 2.79 -6.58
N PRO A 101 -9.96 2.02 -7.65
CA PRO A 101 -8.87 2.34 -8.54
C PRO A 101 -9.21 3.58 -9.38
N LYS A 102 -8.31 4.56 -9.37
CA LYS A 102 -8.32 5.69 -10.29
C LYS A 102 -7.45 5.37 -11.51
N ARG A 103 -7.21 6.37 -12.35
CA ARG A 103 -6.41 6.24 -13.57
C ARG A 103 -4.98 5.77 -13.28
N PHE A 104 -4.40 6.23 -12.18
CA PHE A 104 -3.07 5.81 -11.71
C PHE A 104 -3.18 5.21 -10.31
N VAL A 105 -2.49 4.09 -10.10
CA VAL A 105 -2.32 3.46 -8.79
C VAL A 105 -0.83 3.48 -8.47
N VAL A 106 -0.44 4.21 -7.41
CA VAL A 106 0.94 4.28 -6.95
C VAL A 106 1.07 3.40 -5.70
N VAL A 107 2.06 2.51 -5.72
CA VAL A 107 2.32 1.48 -4.69
C VAL A 107 3.69 1.69 -4.08
#